data_AF-A0A1L7LJC9-F1
#
_entry.id   AF-A0A1L7LJC9-F1
#
_cell.length_a   1.000
_cell.length_b   1.000
_cell.length_c   1.000
_cell.angle_alpha   90.00
_cell.angle_beta   90.00
_cell.angle_gamma   90.00
#
_symmetry.space_group_name_H-M   'P 1'
#
loop_
_entity.id
_entity.type
_entity.pdbx_description
1 polymer ?
#
loop_
_entity_poly.entity_id
_entity_poly.type
_entity_poly.pdbx_seq_one_letter_code
_entity_poly.pdbx_strand_id
1 'polypeptide(L)'
;MSINKPKSFEDFFYSKNNTIKNVEEVSDYADKHNNSIEPYDNYMFCPECHVAKLSFVHKTLQKRAFLRKIPSTDHGRKCSYRYDYASKKTTIEYFTQLQNYQVKDKIDSMMRLLFKSHNSEDELSNFTGKRSTDFEDNPMTITNVSKDNKVLKSLRRKRFSVWFDKADINNLYVFYGKVKLKVIKKEKK
;
A
#
# COMPACT_ATOMS: atom_id res chain seq x y z
N MET A 1 16.00 -4.39 18.63
CA MET A 1 15.20 -3.17 18.39
C MET A 1 14.78 -3.14 16.93
N SER A 2 13.50 -3.35 16.64
CA SER A 2 13.00 -3.27 15.27
C SER A 2 12.87 -1.80 14.87
N ILE A 3 13.86 -1.27 14.15
CA ILE A 3 13.78 0.06 13.55
C ILE A 3 12.54 0.07 12.66
N ASN A 4 11.53 0.84 13.05
CA ASN A 4 10.29 0.92 12.28
C ASN A 4 10.57 1.76 11.02
N LYS A 5 10.90 1.08 9.91
CA LYS A 5 11.17 1.74 8.62
C LYS A 5 9.96 2.61 8.29
N PRO A 6 10.14 3.91 7.99
CA PRO A 6 9.04 4.77 7.59
C PRO A 6 8.36 4.20 6.35
N LYS A 7 7.04 4.37 6.27
CA LYS A 7 6.26 3.84 5.15
C LYS A 7 6.74 4.45 3.84
N SER A 8 7.10 3.59 2.91
CA SER A 8 7.40 3.95 1.52
C SER A 8 6.25 3.55 0.61
N PHE A 9 6.09 4.28 -0.47
CA PHE A 9 5.08 4.03 -1.49
C PHE A 9 5.76 3.70 -2.82
N GLU A 10 5.22 2.71 -3.52
CA GLU A 10 5.69 2.26 -4.85
C GLU A 10 4.81 2.82 -5.97
N ASP A 11 3.55 3.07 -5.66
CA ASP A 11 2.57 3.72 -6.53
C ASP A 11 2.08 5.04 -5.89
N PHE A 12 1.58 5.95 -6.72
CA PHE A 12 0.98 7.21 -6.30
C PHE A 12 -0.18 7.60 -7.20
N PHE A 13 -1.12 8.36 -6.63
CA PHE A 13 -2.13 9.06 -7.39
C PHE A 13 -1.53 10.33 -7.98
N TYR A 14 -1.55 10.45 -9.30
CA TYR A 14 -1.08 11.61 -10.04
C TYR A 14 -2.27 12.51 -10.37
N SER A 15 -2.36 13.65 -9.67
CA SER A 15 -3.56 14.48 -9.72
C SER A 15 -3.75 15.26 -11.03
N LYS A 16 -2.73 15.35 -11.89
CA LYS A 16 -2.82 16.04 -13.19
C LYS A 16 -3.73 15.34 -14.20
N ASN A 17 -3.80 14.01 -14.16
CA ASN A 17 -4.63 13.21 -15.07
C ASN A 17 -5.46 12.15 -14.33
N ASN A 18 -5.50 12.21 -12.99
CA ASN A 18 -6.24 11.29 -12.13
C ASN A 18 -5.90 9.80 -12.33
N THR A 19 -4.64 9.49 -12.61
CA THR A 19 -4.17 8.11 -12.79
C THR A 19 -3.27 7.64 -11.65
N ILE A 20 -3.21 6.32 -11.45
CA ILE A 20 -2.18 5.71 -10.62
C ILE A 20 -0.93 5.51 -11.47
N LYS A 21 0.18 6.08 -11.00
CA LYS A 21 1.51 5.93 -11.59
C LYS A 21 2.45 5.26 -10.58
N ASN A 22 3.57 4.76 -11.07
CA ASN A 22 4.58 4.13 -10.22
C ASN A 22 5.83 5.00 -10.04
N VAL A 23 6.58 4.76 -8.96
CA VAL A 23 7.81 5.50 -8.64
C VAL A 23 8.91 5.34 -9.69
N GLU A 24 8.90 4.25 -10.46
CA GLU A 24 9.87 3.99 -11.54
C GLU A 24 9.67 5.02 -12.67
N GLU A 25 8.43 5.39 -13.02
CA GLU A 25 8.15 6.45 -14.00
C GLU A 25 8.77 7.81 -13.61
N VAL A 26 8.79 8.12 -12.32
CA VAL A 26 9.41 9.35 -11.80
C VAL A 26 10.93 9.24 -11.81
N SER A 27 11.47 8.08 -11.42
CA SER A 27 12.91 7.81 -11.45
C SER A 27 13.47 7.86 -12.87
N ASP A 28 12.81 7.23 -13.83
CA ASP A 28 13.22 7.19 -15.24
C ASP A 28 13.18 8.59 -15.87
N TYR A 29 12.23 9.43 -15.46
CA TYR A 29 12.18 10.82 -15.87
C TYR A 29 13.37 11.61 -15.30
N ALA A 30 13.61 11.49 -14.00
CA ALA A 30 14.71 12.17 -13.30
C ALA A 30 16.09 11.80 -13.89
N ASP A 31 16.31 10.53 -14.20
CA ASP A 31 17.54 10.04 -14.82
C ASP A 31 17.80 10.71 -16.19
N LYS A 32 16.75 11.11 -16.91
CA LYS A 32 16.84 11.75 -18.23
C LYS A 32 16.87 13.29 -18.18
N HIS A 33 16.56 13.90 -17.03
CA HIS A 33 16.37 15.35 -16.89
C HIS A 33 17.18 15.93 -15.73
N ASN A 34 18.45 15.56 -15.59
CA ASN A 34 19.37 16.09 -14.58
C ASN A 34 18.80 16.04 -13.15
N ASN A 35 18.17 14.92 -12.78
CA ASN A 35 17.48 14.71 -11.51
C ASN A 35 16.25 15.62 -11.26
N SER A 36 15.74 16.31 -12.28
CA SER A 36 14.47 17.04 -12.16
C SER A 36 13.28 16.09 -12.13
N ILE A 37 12.28 16.41 -11.30
CA ILE A 37 10.98 15.73 -11.26
C ILE A 37 9.81 16.70 -11.49
N GLU A 38 10.08 17.87 -12.06
CA GLU A 38 9.12 18.97 -12.23
C GLU A 38 7.72 18.55 -12.71
N PRO A 39 7.53 17.62 -13.68
CA PRO A 39 6.19 17.21 -14.09
C PRO A 39 5.36 16.61 -12.96
N TYR A 40 6.03 15.91 -12.03
CA TYR A 40 5.45 15.17 -10.92
C TYR A 40 5.42 15.97 -9.61
N ASP A 41 6.27 16.99 -9.48
CA ASP A 41 6.41 17.73 -8.24
C ASP A 41 5.08 18.36 -7.80
N ASN A 42 4.74 18.22 -6.52
CA ASN A 42 3.45 18.59 -5.93
C ASN A 42 2.18 17.90 -6.47
N TYR A 43 2.29 16.99 -7.44
CA TYR A 43 1.16 16.26 -8.04
C TYR A 43 1.08 14.79 -7.61
N MET A 44 1.94 14.35 -6.68
CA MET A 44 1.98 12.97 -6.17
C MET A 44 1.24 12.85 -4.84
N PHE A 45 0.23 11.99 -4.79
CA PHE A 45 -0.60 11.75 -3.62
C PHE A 45 -0.67 10.27 -3.27
N CYS A 46 -1.10 9.97 -2.05
CA CYS A 46 -1.31 8.61 -1.58
C CYS A 46 -2.19 7.83 -2.58
N PRO A 47 -1.76 6.67 -3.09
CA PRO A 47 -2.47 5.90 -4.12
C PRO A 47 -3.79 5.29 -3.62
N GLU A 48 -4.08 5.40 -2.32
CA GLU A 48 -5.29 4.81 -1.73
C GLU A 48 -6.34 5.86 -1.37
N CYS A 49 -5.92 6.97 -0.73
CA CYS A 49 -6.85 8.00 -0.29
C CYS A 49 -6.81 9.28 -1.11
N HIS A 50 -5.82 9.46 -1.99
CA HIS A 50 -5.62 10.65 -2.82
C HIS A 50 -5.46 11.98 -2.06
N VAL A 51 -5.43 11.96 -0.71
CA VAL A 51 -5.35 13.16 0.14
C VAL A 51 -3.92 13.48 0.56
N ALA A 52 -3.18 12.52 1.14
CA ALA A 52 -1.84 12.79 1.66
C ALA A 52 -0.85 13.01 0.52
N LYS A 53 -0.07 14.09 0.57
CA LYS A 53 0.96 14.39 -0.44
C LYS A 53 2.20 13.53 -0.22
N LEU A 54 2.81 13.13 -1.32
CA LEU A 54 4.03 12.33 -1.33
C LEU A 54 5.19 13.13 -1.93
N SER A 55 6.38 12.94 -1.38
CA SER A 55 7.63 13.46 -1.92
C SER A 55 8.47 12.31 -2.49
N PHE A 56 9.11 12.55 -3.63
CA PHE A 56 10.09 11.63 -4.19
C PHE A 56 11.42 11.70 -3.45
N VAL A 57 12.02 10.53 -3.24
CA VAL A 57 13.37 10.38 -2.72
C VAL A 57 14.18 9.68 -3.80
N HIS A 58 15.22 10.36 -4.28
CA HIS A 58 16.12 9.82 -5.30
C HIS A 58 16.81 8.55 -4.83
N LYS A 59 17.13 7.69 -5.80
CA LYS A 59 18.01 6.53 -5.56
C LYS A 59 19.41 7.02 -5.14
N THR A 60 20.05 6.24 -4.29
CA THR A 60 21.47 6.37 -3.93
C THR A 60 22.17 5.06 -4.26
N LEU A 61 23.49 5.01 -4.09
CA LEU A 61 24.28 3.79 -4.29
C LEU A 61 23.77 2.57 -3.50
N GLN A 62 23.08 2.81 -2.37
CA GLN A 62 22.62 1.76 -1.46
C GLN A 62 21.11 1.60 -1.39
N LYS A 63 20.34 2.56 -1.93
CA LYS A 63 18.87 2.61 -1.78
C LYS A 63 18.22 2.97 -3.09
N ARG A 64 17.19 2.22 -3.48
CA ARG A 64 16.35 2.59 -4.63
C ARG A 64 15.58 3.87 -4.37
N ALA A 65 15.07 4.47 -5.45
CA ALA A 65 14.12 5.56 -5.35
C ALA A 65 12.82 5.07 -4.71
N PHE A 66 12.20 5.92 -3.89
CA PHE A 66 10.92 5.63 -3.25
C PHE A 66 10.15 6.92 -2.99
N LEU A 67 8.85 6.77 -2.76
CA LEU A 67 8.00 7.87 -2.30
C LEU A 67 7.79 7.77 -0.80
N ARG A 68 7.72 8.92 -0.13
CA ARG A 68 7.36 9.02 1.29
C ARG A 68 6.29 10.10 1.49
N LYS A 69 5.50 9.97 2.55
CA LYS A 69 4.52 10.98 2.94
C LYS A 69 5.23 12.27 3.32
N ILE A 70 4.71 13.42 2.88
CA ILE A 70 5.10 14.72 3.43
C ILE A 70 4.57 14.81 4.86
N PRO A 71 5.41 15.07 5.88
CA PRO A 71 5.01 14.98 7.30
C PRO A 71 3.79 15.82 7.68
N SER A 72 3.65 17.02 7.10
CA SER A 72 2.55 17.96 7.35
C SER A 72 1.21 17.57 6.70
N THR A 73 1.17 16.49 5.92
CA THR A 73 -0.06 16.03 5.27
C THR A 73 -0.55 14.74 5.91
N ASP A 74 -1.86 14.65 6.15
CA ASP A 74 -2.47 13.47 6.75
C ASP A 74 -3.23 12.63 5.74
N HIS A 75 -3.34 11.34 6.06
CA HIS A 75 -4.16 10.42 5.31
C HIS A 75 -5.65 10.61 5.64
N GLY A 76 -6.51 10.37 4.64
CA GLY A 76 -7.95 10.31 4.83
C GLY A 76 -8.37 9.27 5.86
N ARG A 77 -9.56 9.44 6.46
CA ARG A 77 -10.04 8.65 7.61
C ARG A 77 -10.01 7.13 7.37
N LYS A 78 -10.40 6.69 6.17
CA LYS A 78 -10.48 5.27 5.80
C LYS A 78 -9.18 4.71 5.21
N CYS A 79 -8.06 5.41 5.28
CA CYS A 79 -6.82 4.98 4.65
C CYS A 79 -6.00 4.05 5.55
N SER A 80 -5.61 2.89 5.03
CA SER A 80 -4.73 1.92 5.68
C SER A 80 -3.39 2.52 6.08
N TYR A 81 -2.88 3.48 5.28
CA TYR A 81 -1.61 4.13 5.57
C TYR A 81 -1.60 4.96 6.85
N ARG A 82 -2.77 5.32 7.41
CA ARG A 82 -2.92 6.02 8.69
C ARG A 82 -2.45 5.19 9.90
N TYR A 83 -2.50 3.86 9.81
CA TYR A 83 -2.24 2.95 10.94
C TYR A 83 -0.85 2.32 10.86
N ASP A 84 -0.18 2.02 11.98
CA ASP A 84 1.09 1.30 11.93
C ASP A 84 0.96 -0.07 11.26
N TYR A 85 2.06 -0.60 10.74
CA TYR A 85 2.07 -1.95 10.21
C TYR A 85 1.83 -3.01 11.31
N ALA A 86 1.03 -4.02 10.96
CA ALA A 86 0.89 -5.22 11.76
C ALA A 86 2.22 -5.99 11.82
N SER A 87 2.48 -6.63 12.97
CA SER A 87 3.59 -7.58 13.08
C SER A 87 3.23 -8.90 12.40
N LYS A 88 4.24 -9.67 11.99
CA LYS A 88 4.04 -11.01 11.41
C LYS A 88 3.14 -11.88 12.30
N LYS A 89 3.38 -11.86 13.61
CA LYS A 89 2.59 -12.60 14.61
C LYS A 89 1.11 -12.20 14.57
N THR A 90 0.85 -10.88 14.66
CA THR A 90 -0.53 -10.34 14.64
C THR A 90 -1.26 -10.72 13.36
N THR A 91 -0.58 -10.64 12.21
CA THR A 91 -1.21 -10.98 10.93
C THR A 91 -1.55 -12.46 10.86
N ILE A 92 -0.66 -13.35 11.31
CA ILE A 92 -0.95 -14.80 11.36
C ILE A 92 -2.15 -15.06 12.26
N GLU A 93 -2.13 -14.54 13.49
CA GLU A 93 -3.22 -14.71 14.47
C GLU A 93 -4.57 -14.27 13.90
N TYR A 94 -4.62 -13.09 13.26
CA TYR A 94 -5.83 -12.58 12.62
C TYR A 94 -6.37 -13.54 11.54
N PHE A 95 -5.53 -13.95 10.59
CA PHE A 95 -5.99 -14.81 9.50
C PHE A 95 -6.33 -16.23 9.95
N THR A 96 -5.69 -16.75 11.00
CA THR A 96 -6.02 -18.08 11.56
C THR A 96 -7.38 -18.14 12.25
N GLN A 97 -7.93 -16.99 12.64
CA GLN A 97 -9.25 -16.91 13.27
C GLN A 97 -10.39 -16.78 12.23
N LEU A 98 -10.06 -16.50 10.96
CA LEU A 98 -11.05 -16.33 9.91
C LEU A 98 -11.53 -17.67 9.36
N GLN A 99 -12.83 -17.74 9.10
CA GLN A 99 -13.42 -18.81 8.30
C GLN A 99 -13.08 -18.64 6.81
N ASN A 100 -13.13 -19.72 6.04
CA ASN A 100 -12.77 -19.71 4.62
C ASN A 100 -13.52 -18.65 3.80
N TYR A 101 -14.82 -18.44 4.07
CA TYR A 101 -15.60 -17.41 3.38
C TYR A 101 -15.13 -15.98 3.74
N GLN A 102 -14.75 -15.73 5.00
CA GLN A 102 -14.23 -14.44 5.45
C GLN A 102 -12.86 -14.14 4.81
N VAL A 103 -12.01 -15.17 4.68
CA VAL A 103 -10.75 -15.05 3.95
C VAL A 103 -11.02 -14.66 2.49
N LYS A 104 -11.95 -15.34 1.83
CA LYS A 104 -12.34 -15.03 0.45
C LYS A 104 -12.86 -13.60 0.31
N ASP A 105 -13.83 -13.19 1.13
CA ASP A 105 -14.41 -11.84 1.10
C ASP A 105 -13.36 -10.75 1.34
N LYS A 106 -12.40 -11.01 2.24
CA LYS A 106 -11.30 -10.08 2.50
C LYS A 106 -10.36 -9.97 1.30
N ILE A 107 -10.00 -11.09 0.67
CA ILE A 107 -9.18 -11.11 -0.55
C ILE A 107 -9.91 -10.38 -1.69
N ASP A 108 -11.19 -10.66 -1.93
CA ASP A 108 -11.98 -10.01 -2.98
C ASP A 108 -12.04 -8.49 -2.76
N SER A 109 -12.14 -8.05 -1.51
CA SER A 109 -12.11 -6.63 -1.15
C SER A 109 -10.73 -6.01 -1.34
N MET A 110 -9.64 -6.72 -1.03
CA MET A 110 -8.27 -6.28 -1.36
C MET A 110 -8.08 -6.17 -2.88
N MET A 111 -8.57 -7.13 -3.65
CA MET A 111 -8.49 -7.12 -5.11
C MET A 111 -9.23 -5.91 -5.69
N ARG A 112 -10.45 -5.64 -5.23
CA ARG A 112 -11.21 -4.45 -5.62
C ARG A 112 -10.47 -3.16 -5.28
N LEU A 113 -9.82 -3.08 -4.11
CA LEU A 113 -9.04 -1.90 -3.74
C LEU A 113 -7.78 -1.72 -4.61
N LEU A 114 -7.03 -2.79 -4.85
CA LEU A 114 -5.72 -2.72 -5.51
C LEU A 114 -5.79 -2.65 -7.03
N PHE A 115 -6.90 -3.10 -7.64
CA PHE A 115 -7.06 -3.19 -9.08
C PHE A 115 -8.27 -2.41 -9.63
N LYS A 116 -8.95 -1.57 -8.84
CA LYS A 116 -10.04 -0.72 -9.36
C LYS A 116 -9.51 0.10 -10.53
N SER A 117 -10.13 -0.03 -11.70
CA SER A 117 -9.89 0.90 -12.80
C SER A 117 -10.35 2.27 -12.34
N HIS A 118 -9.42 3.21 -12.23
CA HIS A 118 -9.76 4.62 -12.03
C HIS A 118 -10.34 5.19 -13.32
N ASN A 119 -11.52 4.71 -13.70
CA ASN A 119 -12.36 5.43 -14.63
C ASN A 119 -12.88 6.65 -13.87
N SER A 120 -12.55 7.81 -14.41
CA SER A 120 -13.03 9.11 -14.01
C SER A 120 -14.54 9.12 -13.79
N GLU A 121 -14.97 9.89 -12.78
CA GLU A 121 -16.33 10.33 -12.47
C GLU A 121 -17.21 9.49 -11.54
N ASP A 122 -16.96 8.19 -11.36
CA ASP A 122 -17.70 7.43 -10.35
C ASP A 122 -16.96 7.37 -9.01
N GLU A 123 -17.56 8.04 -8.02
CA GLU A 123 -17.37 7.87 -6.58
C GLU A 123 -16.38 8.81 -5.85
N LEU A 124 -16.53 10.12 -6.08
CA LEU A 124 -16.44 11.06 -4.95
C LEU A 124 -17.65 10.89 -3.99
N SER A 125 -18.66 10.10 -4.37
CA SER A 125 -19.99 10.02 -3.74
C SER A 125 -20.38 8.69 -3.05
N ASN A 126 -19.73 7.54 -3.25
CA ASN A 126 -20.27 6.25 -2.75
C ASN A 126 -19.43 5.50 -1.70
N PHE A 127 -18.58 6.21 -0.94
CA PHE A 127 -18.31 5.79 0.45
C PHE A 127 -19.46 6.19 1.41
N THR A 128 -20.65 6.52 0.87
CA THR A 128 -21.89 6.78 1.61
C THR A 128 -22.85 5.58 1.61
N GLY A 129 -22.46 4.43 1.07
CA GLY A 129 -23.16 3.16 1.26
C GLY A 129 -23.06 2.69 2.71
N LYS A 130 -24.09 3.01 3.51
CA LYS A 130 -24.24 2.75 4.96
C LYS A 130 -23.20 3.47 5.82
N ARG A 131 -23.70 4.32 6.74
CA ARG A 131 -22.95 4.74 7.93
C ARG A 131 -22.68 3.49 8.79
N SER A 132 -21.69 2.67 8.44
CA SER A 132 -20.95 1.96 9.47
C SER A 132 -20.14 3.05 10.18
N THR A 133 -20.42 3.22 11.47
CA THR A 133 -19.63 4.08 12.37
C THR A 133 -18.23 3.52 12.61
N ASP A 134 -17.87 2.44 11.92
CA ASP A 134 -16.75 1.60 12.27
C ASP A 134 -15.56 1.94 11.37
N PHE A 135 -14.45 2.26 12.02
CA PHE A 135 -13.15 2.53 11.42
C PHE A 135 -12.56 1.29 10.67
N GLU A 136 -13.32 0.20 10.53
CA GLU A 136 -12.87 -1.15 10.21
C GLU A 136 -12.99 -1.55 8.71
N ASP A 137 -13.55 -0.70 7.84
CA ASP A 137 -13.90 -1.08 6.46
C ASP A 137 -12.75 -1.07 5.43
N ASN A 138 -11.50 -0.81 5.83
CA ASN A 138 -10.39 -0.90 4.88
C ASN A 138 -9.86 -2.35 4.79
N PRO A 139 -9.91 -3.00 3.60
CA PRO A 139 -9.52 -4.41 3.47
C PRO A 139 -8.02 -4.64 3.74
N MET A 140 -7.19 -3.60 3.66
CA MET A 140 -5.77 -3.62 4.02
C MET A 140 -5.52 -3.38 5.51
N THR A 141 -6.55 -3.35 6.35
CA THR A 141 -6.41 -3.24 7.81
C THR A 141 -6.86 -4.53 8.50
N ILE A 142 -6.26 -4.78 9.66
CA ILE A 142 -6.62 -5.86 10.58
C ILE A 142 -6.68 -5.32 12.00
N THR A 143 -7.52 -5.93 12.83
CA THR A 143 -7.62 -5.61 14.25
C THR A 143 -6.62 -6.44 15.04
N ASN A 144 -5.79 -5.77 15.84
CA ASN A 144 -5.04 -6.43 16.89
C ASN A 144 -5.93 -6.49 18.15
N VAL A 145 -6.30 -7.70 18.55
CA VAL A 145 -7.04 -7.92 19.80
C VAL A 145 -6.01 -8.11 20.92
N SER A 146 -5.47 -6.99 21.41
CA SER A 146 -4.84 -6.99 22.74
C SER A 146 -5.93 -6.91 23.80
N LYS A 147 -5.75 -7.59 24.94
CA LYS A 147 -6.78 -7.95 25.93
C LYS A 147 -7.75 -6.82 26.37
N ASP A 148 -7.40 -5.55 26.20
CA ASP A 148 -8.25 -4.42 26.65
C ASP A 148 -8.55 -3.35 25.57
N ASN A 149 -8.01 -3.46 24.34
CA ASN A 149 -8.27 -2.47 23.28
C ASN A 149 -8.12 -3.07 21.87
N LYS A 150 -9.12 -2.83 21.00
CA LYS A 150 -9.03 -3.11 19.56
C LYS A 150 -8.20 -2.02 18.88
N VAL A 151 -6.98 -2.34 18.46
CA VAL A 151 -6.13 -1.40 17.72
C VAL A 151 -6.03 -1.84 16.26
N LEU A 152 -6.45 -0.96 15.35
CA LEU A 152 -6.29 -1.19 13.91
C LEU A 152 -4.82 -1.09 13.49
N LYS A 153 -4.39 -2.05 12.68
CA LYS A 153 -3.06 -2.12 12.08
C LYS A 153 -3.18 -2.34 10.58
N SER A 154 -2.27 -1.73 9.83
CA SER A 154 -2.18 -1.88 8.39
C SER A 154 -1.45 -3.17 8.05
N LEU A 155 -1.97 -3.92 7.10
CA LEU A 155 -1.20 -4.92 6.38
C LEU A 155 -0.12 -4.22 5.55
N ARG A 156 1.04 -4.85 5.48
CA ARG A 156 2.09 -4.43 4.55
C ARG A 156 1.69 -4.88 3.16
N ARG A 157 1.91 -4.04 2.15
CA ARG A 157 1.72 -4.41 0.75
C ARG A 157 2.91 -4.01 -0.10
N LYS A 158 3.13 -4.77 -1.16
CA LYS A 158 4.23 -4.56 -2.08
C LYS A 158 3.86 -5.05 -3.47
N ARG A 159 4.22 -4.28 -4.49
CA ARG A 159 3.96 -4.65 -5.88
C ARG A 159 5.03 -5.65 -6.34
N PHE A 160 4.61 -6.69 -7.05
CA PHE A 160 5.48 -7.80 -7.43
C PHE A 160 6.51 -7.42 -8.51
N SER A 161 6.24 -6.37 -9.29
CA SER A 161 7.15 -5.87 -10.32
C SER A 161 8.33 -5.07 -9.74
N VAL A 162 8.38 -4.87 -8.42
CA VAL A 162 9.35 -3.99 -7.77
C VAL A 162 10.43 -4.81 -7.06
N TRP A 163 11.63 -4.24 -6.94
CA TRP A 163 12.77 -4.86 -6.26
C TRP A 163 12.51 -5.21 -4.79
N PHE A 164 13.00 -6.36 -4.33
CA PHE A 164 12.91 -6.83 -2.96
C PHE A 164 14.17 -6.45 -2.16
N ASP A 165 13.98 -5.71 -1.06
CA ASP A 165 15.07 -5.33 -0.17
C ASP A 165 15.31 -6.42 0.88
N LYS A 166 16.52 -6.47 1.47
CA LYS A 166 16.80 -7.36 2.62
C LYS A 166 15.80 -7.15 3.78
N ALA A 167 15.26 -5.95 3.93
CA ALA A 167 14.27 -5.62 4.95
C ALA A 167 12.90 -6.29 4.71
N ASP A 168 12.64 -6.77 3.49
CA ASP A 168 11.40 -7.50 3.18
C ASP A 168 11.46 -8.97 3.61
N ILE A 169 12.67 -9.49 3.80
CA ILE A 169 12.90 -10.84 4.32
C ILE A 169 12.27 -10.95 5.71
N ASN A 170 11.59 -12.08 5.97
CA ASN A 170 10.91 -12.41 7.23
C ASN A 170 9.67 -11.57 7.58
N ASN A 171 9.24 -10.65 6.71
CA ASN A 171 7.98 -9.91 6.88
C ASN A 171 6.86 -10.51 6.01
N LEU A 172 5.62 -10.43 6.49
CA LEU A 172 4.45 -10.88 5.73
C LEU A 172 3.86 -9.68 4.97
N TYR A 173 3.66 -9.86 3.66
CA TYR A 173 3.14 -8.84 2.75
C TYR A 173 1.96 -9.39 1.95
N VAL A 174 1.03 -8.49 1.62
CA VAL A 174 0.13 -8.65 0.50
C VAL A 174 0.89 -8.26 -0.76
N PHE A 175 1.26 -9.26 -1.56
CA PHE A 175 1.87 -9.03 -2.87
C PHE A 175 0.80 -8.88 -3.94
N TYR A 176 0.95 -7.88 -4.81
CA TYR A 176 -0.02 -7.60 -5.87
C TYR A 176 0.67 -7.17 -7.17
N GLY A 177 -0.02 -7.35 -8.29
CA GLY A 177 0.46 -6.98 -9.61
C GLY A 177 -0.06 -7.92 -10.68
N LYS A 178 0.11 -7.54 -11.95
CA LYS A 178 -0.14 -8.42 -13.09
C LYS A 178 1.04 -9.37 -13.23
N VAL A 179 0.83 -10.66 -12.96
CA VAL A 179 1.89 -11.68 -12.95
C VAL A 179 1.50 -12.89 -13.79
N LYS A 180 2.50 -13.58 -14.34
CA LYS A 180 2.34 -14.94 -14.87
C LYS A 180 2.86 -15.91 -13.82
N LEU A 181 1.99 -16.75 -13.28
CA LEU A 181 2.38 -17.76 -12.30
C LEU A 181 2.75 -19.07 -13.00
N LYS A 182 3.88 -19.66 -12.62
CA LYS A 182 4.26 -21.03 -12.99
C LYS A 182 4.46 -21.83 -11.71
N VAL A 183 3.69 -22.90 -11.55
CA VAL A 183 3.87 -23.85 -10.45
C VAL A 183 4.94 -24.85 -10.87
N ILE A 184 5.97 -25.02 -10.05
CA ILE A 184 7.02 -26.01 -10.26
C ILE A 184 7.12 -26.84 -8.98
N LYS A 185 6.90 -28.15 -9.09
CA LYS A 185 7.12 -29.08 -7.97
C LYS A 185 8.63 -29.17 -7.75
N LYS A 186 9.10 -28.76 -6.57
CA LYS A 186 10.48 -28.98 -6.13
C LYS A 186 10.50 -30.11 -5.13
N GLU A 187 11.32 -31.12 -5.39
CA GLU A 187 11.65 -32.13 -4.39
C GLU A 187 12.49 -31.45 -3.30
N LYS A 188 12.18 -31.73 -2.03
CA LYS A 188 13.04 -31.30 -0.94
C LYS A 188 14.38 -32.04 -1.10
N LYS A 189 15.46 -31.28 -1.26
CA LYS A 189 16.82 -31.79 -1.03
C LYS A 189 17.03 -31.98 0.46
#